data_AF-A0A950MSA4-F1
#
_entry.id   AF-A0A950MSA4-F1
#
_cell.length_a   1.000
_cell.length_b   1.000
_cell.length_c   1.000
_cell.angle_alpha   90.00
_cell.angle_beta   90.00
_cell.angle_gamma   90.00
#
_symmetry.space_group_name_H-M   'P 1'
#
loop_
_entity.id
_entity.type
_entity.pdbx_description
1 polymer ?
#
loop_
_entity_poly.entity_id
_entity_poly.type
_entity_poly.pdbx_seq_one_letter_code
_entity_poly.pdbx_strand_id
1 'polypeptide(L)'
;MSTAKSVDSAVIGQGPSRPSLSQRLRRLGPLPILILIAILIFAWGNPRFLSEANITNISQQLVYLMIVALAQMLVLIAGGFDLSVGSNLALTSICSSMAMVAVLDVYPDLPWLAVAAGFVVTLGVGVFAGACNAFGVGVLRVNPFIVT
;
A
#
# COMPACT_ATOMS: atom_id res chain seq x y z
N MET A 1 45.98 55.38 7.84
CA MET A 1 45.83 54.03 8.46
C MET A 1 44.35 53.75 8.79
N SER A 2 43.44 53.88 7.80
CA SER A 2 41.99 53.85 8.01
C SER A 2 41.23 53.45 6.73
N THR A 3 41.53 52.28 6.17
CA THR A 3 40.86 51.78 4.95
C THR A 3 40.74 50.24 4.90
N ALA A 4 40.71 49.57 6.06
CA ALA A 4 40.69 48.09 6.12
C ALA A 4 39.55 47.52 6.98
N LYS A 5 38.35 48.12 6.97
CA LYS A 5 37.22 47.63 7.78
C LYS A 5 35.85 47.57 7.08
N SER A 6 35.79 47.73 5.76
CA SER A 6 34.49 47.83 5.06
C SER A 6 34.20 46.70 4.06
N VAL A 7 34.95 45.60 4.05
CA VAL A 7 34.78 44.54 3.03
C VAL A 7 34.35 43.17 3.59
N ASP A 8 34.46 42.92 4.90
CA ASP A 8 34.32 41.55 5.44
C ASP A 8 32.90 41.12 5.87
N SER A 9 31.89 41.98 5.85
CA SER A 9 30.56 41.63 6.37
C SER A 9 29.51 41.28 5.29
N ALA A 10 29.86 41.33 4.00
CA ALA A 10 28.90 41.11 2.91
C ALA A 10 28.82 39.65 2.39
N VAL A 11 29.64 38.72 2.91
CA VAL A 11 29.81 37.36 2.33
C VAL A 11 29.39 36.23 3.29
N ILE A 12 28.75 36.51 4.42
CA ILE A 12 28.15 35.45 5.24
C ILE A 12 26.81 35.05 4.61
N GLY A 13 26.88 34.07 3.70
CA GLY A 13 25.75 33.51 3.00
C GLY A 13 24.63 33.09 3.96
N GLN A 14 23.45 33.67 3.77
CA GLN A 14 22.22 33.12 4.32
C GLN A 14 22.00 31.76 3.66
N GLY A 15 22.35 30.67 4.36
CA GLY A 15 21.99 29.33 3.93
C GLY A 15 20.48 29.21 3.71
N PRO A 16 19.99 28.28 2.88
CA PRO A 16 18.58 28.21 2.51
C PRO A 16 17.69 28.14 3.75
N SER A 17 16.89 29.19 3.98
CA SER A 17 15.91 29.27 5.06
C SER A 17 15.02 28.04 5.01
N ARG A 18 15.10 27.18 6.05
CA ARG A 18 14.27 25.98 6.13
C ARG A 18 12.80 26.40 5.98
N PRO A 19 12.03 25.81 5.04
CA PRO A 19 10.66 26.24 4.82
C PRO A 19 9.84 26.04 6.10
N SER A 20 9.11 27.08 6.49
CA SER A 20 8.22 27.10 7.65
C SER A 20 7.21 25.95 7.57
N LEU A 21 6.81 25.40 8.73
CA LEU A 21 5.76 24.38 8.83
C LEU A 21 4.49 24.80 8.06
N SER A 22 4.14 26.09 8.11
CA SER A 22 2.99 26.64 7.38
C SER A 22 3.16 26.63 5.86
N GLN A 23 4.38 26.80 5.35
CA GLN A 23 4.69 26.69 3.92
C GLN A 23 4.68 25.24 3.45
N ARG A 24 5.10 24.28 4.28
CA ARG A 24 5.02 22.84 3.98
C ARG A 24 3.57 22.35 3.95
N LEU A 25 2.77 22.76 4.93
CA LEU A 25 1.33 22.45 4.99
C LEU A 25 0.58 23.03 3.79
N ARG A 26 0.91 24.26 3.36
CA ARG A 26 0.32 24.86 2.15
C ARG A 26 0.67 24.10 0.86
N ARG A 27 1.84 23.45 0.76
CA ARG A 27 2.22 22.62 -0.42
C ARG A 27 1.44 21.31 -0.50
N LEU A 28 0.99 20.77 0.63
CA LEU A 28 0.17 19.55 0.70
C LEU A 28 -1.30 19.82 0.33
N GLY A 29 -1.68 21.07 0.10
CA GLY A 29 -3.05 21.44 -0.25
C GLY A 29 -4.04 21.19 0.90
N PRO A 30 -5.32 20.94 0.60
CA PRO A 30 -6.35 20.74 1.62
C PRO A 30 -6.26 19.36 2.30
N LEU A 31 -5.46 18.42 1.79
CA LEU A 31 -5.40 17.04 2.25
C LEU A 31 -5.16 16.88 3.76
N PRO A 32 -4.19 17.56 4.41
CA PRO A 32 -3.94 17.37 5.84
C PRO A 32 -5.13 17.81 6.70
N ILE A 33 -5.80 18.90 6.30
CA ILE A 33 -6.97 19.44 6.98
C ILE A 33 -8.16 18.47 6.81
N LEU A 34 -8.34 17.94 5.59
CA LEU A 34 -9.41 16.99 5.30
C LEU A 34 -9.26 15.70 6.11
N ILE A 35 -8.04 15.14 6.20
CA ILE A 35 -7.74 13.95 6.99
C ILE A 35 -8.04 14.21 8.49
N LEU A 36 -7.61 15.36 9.02
CA LEU A 36 -7.86 15.72 10.41
C LEU A 36 -9.37 15.78 10.71
N ILE A 37 -10.14 16.48 9.86
CA ILE A 37 -11.60 16.58 10.00
C ILE A 37 -12.24 15.19 9.92
N ALA A 38 -11.83 14.35 8.97
CA ALA A 38 -12.34 12.99 8.85
C ALA A 38 -12.10 12.18 10.13
N ILE A 39 -10.88 12.22 10.69
CA ILE A 39 -10.55 11.52 11.94
C ILE A 39 -11.45 11.99 13.08
N LEU A 40 -11.66 13.30 13.24
CA LEU A 40 -12.52 13.83 14.30
C LEU A 40 -13.98 13.38 14.16
N ILE A 41 -14.52 13.42 12.94
CA ILE A 41 -15.89 12.99 12.66
C ILE A 41 -16.07 11.50 12.95
N PHE A 42 -15.17 10.65 12.46
CA PHE A 42 -15.28 9.20 12.65
C PHE A 42 -14.98 8.75 14.09
N ALA A 43 -14.03 9.41 14.76
CA ALA A 43 -13.75 9.16 16.17
C ALA A 43 -14.94 9.49 17.06
N TRP A 44 -15.67 10.57 16.75
CA TRP A 44 -16.88 10.93 17.48
C TRP A 44 -18.07 10.03 17.10
N GLY A 45 -18.27 9.74 15.81
CA GLY A 45 -19.40 8.96 15.33
C GLY A 45 -19.34 7.48 15.67
N ASN A 46 -18.16 6.90 15.92
CA ASN A 46 -18.01 5.50 16.29
C ASN A 46 -16.88 5.28 17.31
N PRO A 47 -17.18 4.86 18.56
CA PRO A 47 -16.15 4.64 19.58
C PRO A 47 -15.16 3.52 19.23
N ARG A 48 -15.50 2.62 18.30
CA ARG A 48 -14.59 1.56 17.83
C ARG A 48 -13.57 2.07 16.81
N PHE A 49 -13.74 3.26 16.24
CA PHE A 49 -12.88 3.79 15.18
C PHE A 49 -11.41 3.94 15.63
N LEU A 50 -11.18 4.51 16.81
CA LEU A 50 -9.83 4.64 17.39
C LEU A 50 -9.50 3.53 18.40
N SER A 51 -10.25 2.42 18.41
CA SER A 51 -9.94 1.29 19.29
C SER A 51 -8.62 0.62 18.88
N GLU A 52 -7.90 0.07 19.85
CA GLU A 52 -6.65 -0.67 19.60
C GLU A 52 -6.85 -1.82 18.61
N ALA A 53 -7.99 -2.52 18.70
CA ALA A 53 -8.35 -3.58 17.77
C ALA A 53 -8.49 -3.06 16.33
N ASN A 54 -9.18 -1.92 16.13
CA ASN A 54 -9.34 -1.34 14.80
C ASN A 54 -8.02 -0.79 14.25
N ILE A 55 -7.24 -0.09 15.08
CA ILE A 55 -5.91 0.41 14.69
C ILE A 55 -4.99 -0.75 14.30
N THR A 56 -4.98 -1.83 15.08
CA THR A 56 -4.17 -3.02 14.79
C THR A 56 -4.63 -3.69 13.50
N ASN A 57 -5.94 -3.88 13.31
CA ASN A 57 -6.50 -4.48 12.09
C ASN A 57 -6.16 -3.66 10.84
N ILE A 58 -6.33 -2.33 10.89
CA ILE A 58 -5.98 -1.44 9.78
C ILE A 58 -4.47 -1.47 9.53
N SER A 59 -3.65 -1.42 10.58
CA SER A 59 -2.18 -1.46 10.44
C SER A 59 -1.69 -2.74 9.77
N GLN A 60 -2.26 -3.90 10.13
CA GLN A 60 -1.94 -5.18 9.51
C GLN A 60 -2.32 -5.20 8.01
N GLN A 61 -3.49 -4.65 7.66
CA GLN A 61 -3.91 -4.51 6.25
C GLN A 61 -3.00 -3.56 5.47
N LEU A 62 -2.54 -2.48 6.10
CA LEU A 62 -1.61 -1.53 5.48
C LEU A 62 -0.24 -2.16 5.21
N VAL A 63 0.29 -2.97 6.11
CA VAL A 63 1.57 -3.68 5.90
C VAL A 63 1.49 -4.55 4.65
N TYR A 64 0.39 -5.28 4.48
CA TYR A 64 0.15 -6.10 3.30
C TYR A 64 0.16 -5.27 2.01
N LEU A 65 -0.59 -4.17 1.98
CA LEU A 65 -0.63 -3.26 0.83
C LEU A 65 0.73 -2.62 0.54
N MET A 66 1.49 -2.25 1.58
CA MET A 66 2.81 -1.65 1.41
C MET A 66 3.82 -2.63 0.80
N ILE A 67 3.82 -3.89 1.23
CA ILE A 67 4.72 -4.92 0.66
C ILE A 67 4.43 -5.08 -0.84
N VAL A 68 3.16 -5.17 -1.22
CA VAL A 68 2.75 -5.29 -2.62
C VAL A 68 3.10 -4.03 -3.42
N ALA A 69 2.84 -2.85 -2.87
CA ALA A 69 3.17 -1.59 -3.53
C ALA A 69 4.68 -1.41 -3.75
N LEU A 70 5.50 -1.82 -2.78
CA LEU A 70 6.96 -1.80 -2.91
C LEU A 70 7.45 -2.82 -3.97
N ALA A 71 6.89 -4.03 -4.00
CA ALA A 71 7.18 -4.99 -5.05
C ALA A 71 6.81 -4.44 -6.43
N GLN A 72 5.65 -3.80 -6.54
CA GLN A 72 5.18 -3.20 -7.78
C GLN A 72 6.02 -2.00 -8.22
N MET A 73 6.57 -1.22 -7.29
CA MET A 73 7.50 -0.14 -7.61
C MET A 73 8.72 -0.66 -8.38
N LEU A 74 9.28 -1.81 -8.01
CA LEU A 74 10.42 -2.40 -8.73
C LEU A 74 10.04 -2.82 -10.15
N VAL A 75 8.82 -3.35 -10.34
CA VAL A 75 8.29 -3.71 -11.67
C VAL A 75 8.14 -2.47 -12.56
N LEU A 76 7.61 -1.38 -12.01
CA LEU A 76 7.48 -0.10 -12.71
C LEU A 76 8.83 0.48 -13.12
N ILE A 77 9.84 0.40 -12.25
CA ILE A 77 11.21 0.86 -12.57
C ILE A 77 11.83 0.02 -13.69
N ALA A 78 11.55 -1.28 -13.73
CA ALA A 78 12.00 -2.18 -14.80
C ALA A 78 11.28 -1.96 -16.15
N GLY A 79 10.34 -1.01 -16.22
CA GLY A 79 9.54 -0.71 -17.41
C GLY A 79 8.35 -1.64 -17.62
N GLY A 80 8.02 -2.47 -16.63
CA GLY A 80 6.80 -3.27 -16.62
C GLY A 80 5.63 -2.52 -15.99
N PHE A 81 4.40 -2.87 -16.38
CA PHE A 81 3.17 -2.41 -15.73
C PHE A 81 2.32 -3.64 -15.41
N ASP A 82 2.18 -3.98 -14.13
CA ASP A 82 1.37 -5.13 -13.68
C ASP A 82 0.09 -4.63 -12.99
N LEU A 83 -1.02 -4.50 -13.72
CA LEU A 83 -2.28 -4.10 -13.09
C LEU A 83 -2.97 -5.28 -12.40
N SER A 84 -2.64 -6.51 -12.80
CA SER A 84 -3.29 -7.71 -12.28
C SER A 84 -3.00 -7.98 -10.82
N VAL A 85 -1.90 -7.46 -10.26
CA VAL A 85 -1.51 -7.73 -8.86
C VAL A 85 -2.64 -7.44 -7.87
N GLY A 86 -3.42 -6.38 -8.10
CA GLY A 86 -4.58 -6.04 -7.26
C GLY A 86 -5.75 -7.01 -7.46
N SER A 87 -6.08 -7.33 -8.71
CA SER A 87 -7.14 -8.29 -9.06
C SER A 87 -6.82 -9.71 -8.57
N ASN A 88 -5.56 -10.12 -8.69
CA ASN A 88 -5.09 -11.44 -8.27
C ASN A 88 -5.13 -11.57 -6.74
N LEU A 89 -4.74 -10.51 -6.04
CA LEU A 89 -4.85 -10.38 -4.59
C LEU A 89 -6.31 -10.49 -4.10
N ALA A 90 -7.23 -9.80 -4.77
CA ALA A 90 -8.66 -9.88 -4.45
C ALA A 90 -9.22 -11.28 -4.73
N LEU A 91 -8.93 -11.84 -5.91
CA LEU A 91 -9.39 -13.17 -6.32
C LEU A 91 -8.91 -14.25 -5.35
N THR A 92 -7.61 -14.28 -5.08
CA THR A 92 -7.02 -15.27 -4.17
C THR A 92 -7.55 -15.14 -2.76
N SER A 93 -7.74 -13.92 -2.24
CA SER A 93 -8.33 -13.67 -0.92
C SER A 93 -9.76 -14.21 -0.80
N ILE A 94 -10.60 -13.98 -1.81
CA ILE A 94 -11.99 -14.45 -1.83
C ILE A 94 -12.01 -15.98 -1.92
N CYS A 95 -11.27 -16.58 -2.87
CA CYS A 95 -11.22 -18.03 -3.02
C CYS A 95 -10.69 -18.72 -1.75
N SER A 96 -9.67 -18.16 -1.11
CA SER A 96 -9.15 -18.63 0.17
C SER A 96 -10.21 -18.59 1.26
N SER A 97 -10.89 -17.46 1.41
CA SER A 97 -11.92 -17.26 2.43
C SER A 97 -13.07 -18.24 2.24
N MET A 98 -13.55 -18.41 1.00
CA MET A 98 -14.60 -19.38 0.68
C MET A 98 -14.18 -20.82 1.01
N ALA A 99 -12.94 -21.19 0.71
CA ALA A 99 -12.42 -22.52 1.05
C ALA A 99 -12.33 -22.73 2.57
N MET A 100 -11.86 -21.73 3.31
CA MET A 100 -11.80 -21.78 4.78
C MET A 100 -13.19 -21.95 5.39
N VAL A 101 -14.17 -21.15 4.94
CA VAL A 101 -15.56 -21.24 5.43
C VAL A 101 -16.16 -22.61 5.10
N ALA A 102 -16.04 -23.08 3.86
CA ALA A 102 -16.59 -24.36 3.44
C ALA A 102 -16.02 -25.56 4.24
N VAL A 103 -14.73 -25.52 4.59
CA VAL A 103 -14.11 -26.57 5.41
C VAL A 103 -14.55 -26.48 6.86
N LEU A 104 -14.66 -25.27 7.41
CA LEU A 104 -15.09 -25.07 8.79
C LEU A 104 -16.56 -25.45 9.00
N ASP A 105 -17.41 -25.27 7.98
CA ASP A 105 -18.82 -25.70 8.02
C ASP A 105 -18.97 -27.22 8.14
N VAL A 106 -18.05 -28.00 7.55
CA VAL A 106 -18.05 -29.47 7.61
C VAL A 106 -17.28 -29.99 8.83
N TYR A 107 -16.18 -29.33 9.18
CA TYR A 107 -15.24 -29.72 10.23
C TYR A 107 -14.98 -28.57 11.22
N PRO A 108 -15.97 -28.21 12.05
CA PRO A 108 -15.89 -27.02 12.92
C PRO A 108 -14.78 -27.11 13.98
N ASP A 109 -14.44 -28.32 14.43
CA ASP A 109 -13.43 -28.55 15.45
C ASP A 109 -11.98 -28.57 14.90
N LEU A 110 -11.81 -28.44 13.58
CA LEU A 110 -10.51 -28.56 12.90
C LEU A 110 -10.14 -27.25 12.17
N PRO A 111 -9.91 -26.12 12.89
CA PRO A 111 -9.61 -24.83 12.26
C PRO A 111 -8.29 -24.85 11.48
N TRP A 112 -7.33 -25.69 11.86
CA TRP A 112 -6.08 -25.85 11.12
C TRP A 112 -6.30 -26.43 9.72
N LEU A 113 -7.33 -27.27 9.53
CA LEU A 113 -7.68 -27.86 8.24
C LEU A 113 -8.27 -26.80 7.31
N ALA A 114 -9.10 -25.89 7.85
CA ALA A 114 -9.61 -24.74 7.11
C ALA A 114 -8.47 -23.84 6.63
N VAL A 115 -7.49 -23.54 7.50
CA VAL A 115 -6.30 -22.76 7.13
C VAL A 115 -5.49 -23.46 6.03
N ALA A 116 -5.27 -24.76 6.16
CA ALA A 116 -4.55 -25.55 5.15
C ALA A 116 -5.28 -25.54 3.79
N ALA A 117 -6.61 -25.69 3.79
CA ALA A 117 -7.41 -25.64 2.58
C ALA A 117 -7.36 -24.26 1.91
N GLY A 118 -7.51 -23.18 2.69
CA GLY A 118 -7.38 -21.81 2.19
C GLY A 118 -6.00 -21.55 1.57
N PHE A 119 -4.93 -22.03 2.21
CA PHE A 119 -3.57 -21.92 1.68
C PHE A 119 -3.39 -22.66 0.35
N VAL A 120 -3.86 -23.91 0.25
CA VAL A 120 -3.77 -24.71 -0.99
C VAL A 120 -4.57 -24.05 -2.12
N VAL A 121 -5.78 -23.58 -1.85
CA VAL A 121 -6.62 -22.89 -2.83
C VAL A 121 -5.97 -21.58 -3.29
N THR A 122 -5.43 -20.79 -2.35
CA THR A 122 -4.70 -19.55 -2.65
C THR A 122 -3.54 -19.80 -3.60
N LEU A 123 -2.70 -20.80 -3.32
CA LEU A 123 -1.58 -21.16 -4.18
C LEU A 123 -2.04 -21.60 -5.55
N GLY A 124 -3.06 -22.47 -5.63
CA GLY A 124 -3.58 -22.96 -6.90
C GLY A 124 -4.13 -21.84 -7.78
N VAL A 125 -4.96 -20.97 -7.21
CA VAL A 125 -5.56 -19.83 -7.94
C VAL A 125 -4.49 -18.81 -8.34
N GLY A 126 -3.56 -18.49 -7.44
CA GLY A 126 -2.49 -17.53 -7.71
C GLY A 126 -1.53 -18.00 -8.81
N VAL A 127 -1.15 -19.29 -8.79
CA VAL A 127 -0.33 -19.90 -9.85
C VAL A 127 -1.06 -19.91 -11.18
N PHE A 128 -2.35 -20.26 -11.18
CA PHE A 128 -3.15 -20.29 -12.40
C PHE A 128 -3.27 -18.90 -13.05
N ALA A 129 -3.68 -17.88 -12.27
CA ALA A 129 -3.77 -16.52 -12.76
C ALA A 129 -2.40 -15.98 -13.22
N GLY A 130 -1.34 -16.25 -12.46
CA GLY A 130 0.02 -15.91 -12.86
C GLY A 130 0.46 -16.58 -14.16
N ALA A 131 0.09 -17.85 -14.38
CA ALA A 131 0.37 -18.56 -15.62
C ALA A 131 -0.38 -17.97 -16.82
N CYS A 132 -1.65 -17.57 -16.64
CA CYS A 132 -2.41 -16.85 -17.67
C CYS A 132 -1.71 -15.55 -18.09
N ASN A 133 -1.27 -14.75 -17.11
CA ASN A 133 -0.56 -13.50 -17.37
C ASN A 133 0.79 -13.74 -18.05
N ALA A 134 1.56 -14.73 -17.55
CA ALA A 134 2.84 -15.12 -18.13
C ALA A 134 2.70 -15.63 -19.56
N PHE A 135 1.62 -16.37 -19.87
CA PHE A 135 1.33 -16.83 -21.23
C PHE A 135 1.04 -15.67 -22.18
N GLY A 136 0.20 -14.71 -21.77
CA GLY A 136 -0.13 -13.54 -22.60
C GLY A 136 1.07 -12.64 -22.89
N VAL A 137 1.91 -12.40 -21.88
CA VAL A 137 3.09 -11.54 -22.03
C VAL A 137 4.26 -12.29 -22.69
N GLY A 138 4.56 -13.50 -22.24
CA GLY A 138 5.75 -14.25 -22.66
C GLY A 138 5.59 -14.98 -24.00
N VAL A 139 4.41 -15.53 -24.29
CA VAL A 139 4.15 -16.31 -25.51
C VAL A 139 3.48 -15.45 -26.57
N LEU A 140 2.38 -14.78 -26.22
CA LEU A 140 1.62 -13.97 -27.18
C LEU A 140 2.25 -12.58 -27.44
N ARG A 141 3.26 -12.18 -26.64
CA ARG A 141 3.97 -10.88 -26.74
C ARG A 141 3.02 -9.68 -26.71
N VAL A 142 1.89 -9.83 -26.01
CA VAL A 142 0.96 -8.73 -25.79
C VAL A 142 1.50 -7.86 -24.66
N ASN A 143 1.28 -6.55 -24.74
CA ASN A 143 1.71 -5.61 -23.70
C ASN A 143 1.10 -6.00 -22.34
N PRO A 144 1.90 -6.11 -21.26
CA PRO A 144 1.42 -6.41 -19.91
C PRO A 144 0.23 -5.56 -19.48
N PHE A 145 0.21 -4.26 -19.81
CA PHE A 145 -0.88 -3.36 -19.48
C PHE A 145 -2.26 -3.80 -19.98
N ILE A 146 -2.32 -4.60 -21.06
CA ILE A 146 -3.57 -5.12 -21.64
C ILE A 146 -3.93 -6.49 -21.06
N VAL A 147 -2.92 -7.32 -20.78
CA VAL A 147 -3.09 -8.71 -20.33
C VAL A 147 -3.41 -8.76 -18.83
N THR A 148 -2.70 -7.95 -18.06
CA THR A 148 -2.77 -7.89 -16.59
C THR A 148 -3.71 -6.79 -16.15
#